data_AF-A0A016T919-F1
#
_entry.id   AF-A0A016T919-F1
#
_cell.length_a   1.000
_cell.length_b   1.000
_cell.length_c   1.000
_cell.angle_alpha   90.00
_cell.angle_beta   90.00
_cell.angle_gamma   90.00
#
_symmetry.space_group_name_H-M   'P 1'
#
loop_
_entity.id
_entity.type
_entity.pdbx_description
1 polymer ?
#
loop_
_entity_poly.entity_id
_entity_poly.type
_entity_poly.pdbx_seq_one_letter_code
_entity_poly.pdbx_strand_id
1 'polypeptide(L)'
;MTQENTWRSIVNHRLRYAYNEVSEQLFRDSPSGAIPTPRRRVSRYLPYFDESSSINETTTQEPHPEKNSSRIIKLNGKLRSVQLDGDMIINGALLRSLKAELSGSRRRKRWAYRDLFYPQTIWSDGVPYEFDPELPSIAVTSLKYAMKFWELNTCVTFRPRENETQYIFFTGENRGCFSSVGRDTSQPEQPVNIGKGCYHFGVTTHEVGHALGLFHHQQRYDRDDYVTFSKKDVPKSYWLNFVKIPEKYLATYGLPYDVGSIMHYTPTEFASNAYLPGLLTADTNLQGTMGSLDGPSFLDVQIVNRHYQCYEVCNETETKPNCLNGGYPDPHNCTICKCPTGFGGDFCQLIEPSGTMKCGGLIPTSPRLTRMRIRLTAAGPGRRKCVYHIRAPPNRRVMIGLQSVSGVCQEGCYTSAVEMKMNGDFRPVGYR
;
A
#
# COMPACT_ATOMS: atom_id res chain seq x y z
N MET A 1 24.42 -3.66 29.30
CA MET A 1 23.19 -2.86 29.46
C MET A 1 22.85 -2.23 28.11
N THR A 2 21.77 -2.64 27.47
CA THR A 2 21.31 -2.08 26.19
C THR A 2 20.31 -0.95 26.44
N GLN A 3 20.70 0.30 26.20
CA GLN A 3 19.79 1.45 26.33
C GLN A 3 18.86 1.53 25.10
N GLU A 4 17.58 1.28 25.30
CA GLU A 4 16.56 1.50 24.27
C GLU A 4 16.42 3.00 23.98
N ASN A 5 16.78 3.41 22.76
CA ASN A 5 16.54 4.78 22.31
C ASN A 5 15.05 4.90 21.91
N THR A 6 14.23 5.57 22.73
CA THR A 6 12.81 5.80 22.38
C THR A 6 12.67 6.94 21.36
N TRP A 7 12.70 6.57 20.08
CA TRP A 7 12.47 7.46 18.94
C TRP A 7 10.99 7.69 18.65
N ARG A 8 10.65 8.84 18.03
CA ARG A 8 9.34 9.09 17.40
C ARG A 8 9.50 9.84 16.09
N SER A 9 8.78 9.43 15.05
CA SER A 9 8.76 10.07 13.74
C SER A 9 7.36 10.57 13.40
N ILE A 10 7.25 11.77 12.83
CA ILE A 10 6.00 12.35 12.32
C ILE A 10 6.13 12.55 10.81
N VAL A 11 5.24 11.92 10.05
CA VAL A 11 5.16 12.03 8.58
C VAL A 11 3.82 12.71 8.23
N ASN A 12 3.87 13.99 7.87
CA ASN A 12 2.70 14.76 7.50
C ASN A 12 2.48 14.69 5.98
N HIS A 13 1.30 14.25 5.55
CA HIS A 13 0.98 13.93 4.16
C HIS A 13 -0.25 14.68 3.66
N ARG A 14 -0.20 15.12 2.40
CA ARG A 14 -1.35 15.63 1.66
C ARG A 14 -1.29 15.17 0.21
N LEU A 15 -2.31 14.44 -0.22
CA LEU A 15 -2.52 14.06 -1.61
C LEU A 15 -3.54 15.01 -2.27
N ARG A 16 -3.18 15.53 -3.43
CA ARG A 16 -4.12 15.96 -4.46
C ARG A 16 -3.69 15.26 -5.75
N TYR A 17 -4.50 14.32 -6.22
CA TYR A 17 -4.40 13.87 -7.60
C TYR A 17 -4.97 14.97 -8.49
N ALA A 18 -4.12 15.63 -9.25
CA ALA A 18 -4.54 16.24 -10.51
C ALA A 18 -4.56 15.10 -11.53
N TYR A 19 -5.74 14.68 -11.98
CA TYR A 19 -5.91 13.58 -12.95
C TYR A 19 -5.76 14.03 -14.41
N ASN A 20 -5.44 15.32 -14.62
CA ASN A 20 -5.28 15.95 -15.92
C ASN A 20 -3.80 16.37 -16.09
N GLU A 21 -3.35 16.49 -17.35
CA GLU A 21 -2.09 17.15 -17.77
C GLU A 21 -0.75 16.42 -17.50
N VAL A 22 -0.72 15.08 -17.57
CA VAL A 22 0.54 14.31 -17.81
C VAL A 22 0.31 13.14 -18.78
N SER A 23 -0.05 13.43 -20.03
CA SER A 23 -0.51 12.42 -21.01
C SER A 23 0.50 11.96 -22.06
N GLU A 24 1.51 12.75 -22.45
CA GLU A 24 2.27 12.47 -23.70
C GLU A 24 3.81 12.36 -23.58
N GLN A 25 4.45 12.91 -22.54
CA GLN A 25 5.93 13.06 -22.53
C GLN A 25 6.75 11.87 -21.99
N LEU A 26 6.12 10.74 -21.63
CA LEU A 26 6.83 9.53 -21.15
C LEU A 26 7.00 8.42 -22.21
N PHE A 27 6.56 8.65 -23.45
CA PHE A 27 6.56 7.64 -24.52
C PHE A 27 7.27 8.10 -25.81
N ARG A 28 8.37 8.86 -25.69
CA ARG A 28 9.30 9.08 -26.80
C ARG A 28 10.75 8.83 -26.40
N ASP A 29 11.50 8.38 -27.40
CA ASP A 29 12.95 8.24 -27.48
C ASP A 29 13.62 7.12 -26.66
N SER A 30 13.73 5.97 -27.31
CA SER A 30 14.88 5.08 -27.21
C SER A 30 15.20 4.52 -28.60
N PRO A 31 16.45 4.68 -29.07
CA PRO A 31 17.11 3.51 -29.67
C PRO A 31 18.59 3.36 -29.28
N SER A 32 18.97 2.12 -28.95
CA SER A 32 20.26 1.45 -29.20
C SER A 32 21.60 2.23 -29.18
N GLY A 33 22.54 1.79 -28.32
CA GLY A 33 23.94 1.58 -28.76
C GLY A 33 25.08 2.10 -27.87
N ALA A 34 26.08 1.22 -27.67
CA ALA A 34 27.48 1.49 -27.27
C ALA A 34 27.82 1.92 -25.81
N ILE A 35 29.03 1.49 -25.41
CA ILE A 35 29.77 1.55 -24.13
C ILE A 35 31.28 1.48 -24.55
N PRO A 36 32.31 2.06 -23.86
CA PRO A 36 32.40 2.47 -22.44
C PRO A 36 33.07 3.84 -22.09
N THR A 37 32.91 4.24 -20.79
CA THR A 37 33.85 5.05 -19.95
C THR A 37 34.03 6.58 -20.23
N PRO A 38 34.60 7.39 -19.30
CA PRO A 38 34.06 7.60 -17.94
C PRO A 38 34.09 9.08 -17.43
N ARG A 39 33.44 9.31 -16.27
CA ARG A 39 33.50 10.52 -15.39
C ARG A 39 32.84 11.84 -15.87
N ARG A 40 31.70 12.19 -15.24
CA ARG A 40 31.62 13.24 -14.18
C ARG A 40 30.24 13.31 -13.53
N ARG A 41 30.17 13.74 -12.27
CA ARG A 41 28.91 13.99 -11.54
C ARG A 41 28.23 15.27 -12.07
N VAL A 42 26.96 15.21 -12.47
CA VAL A 42 26.04 16.37 -12.48
C VAL A 42 24.64 15.89 -12.09
N SER A 43 24.06 16.49 -11.05
CA SER A 43 22.65 16.32 -10.70
C SER A 43 21.78 17.09 -11.70
N ARG A 44 20.95 16.39 -12.49
CA ARG A 44 19.99 17.03 -13.41
C ARG A 44 18.56 16.90 -12.87
N TYR A 45 18.10 17.96 -12.21
CA TYR A 45 16.66 18.27 -12.19
C TYR A 45 16.35 19.09 -13.45
N LEU A 46 15.26 18.76 -14.14
CA LEU A 46 14.73 19.57 -15.24
C LEU A 46 13.83 20.69 -14.67
N PRO A 47 13.99 21.95 -15.09
CA PRO A 47 13.06 23.02 -14.77
C PRO A 47 11.88 23.05 -15.77
N TYR A 48 10.73 23.57 -15.35
CA TYR A 48 9.74 24.10 -16.27
C TYR A 48 9.14 25.41 -15.74
N PHE A 49 8.53 26.18 -16.64
CA PHE A 49 8.18 27.60 -16.47
C PHE A 49 6.80 27.83 -15.87
N ASP A 50 6.58 29.09 -15.49
CA ASP A 50 5.37 29.66 -14.91
C ASP A 50 4.72 30.59 -15.94
N GLU A 51 3.40 30.52 -16.10
CA GLU A 51 2.64 31.61 -16.71
C GLU A 51 1.17 31.59 -16.22
N SER A 52 0.59 32.77 -16.05
CA SER A 52 -0.64 32.97 -15.28
C SER A 52 -1.77 33.61 -16.10
N SER A 53 -3.00 33.12 -15.93
CA SER A 53 -4.20 33.95 -16.14
C SER A 53 -5.35 33.46 -15.25
N SER A 54 -6.33 34.34 -15.01
CA SER A 54 -7.34 34.18 -13.97
C SER A 54 -8.73 34.60 -14.44
N ILE A 55 -9.76 33.80 -14.12
CA ILE A 55 -11.17 34.23 -14.18
C ILE A 55 -11.85 33.79 -12.87
N ASN A 56 -12.61 34.71 -12.27
CA ASN A 56 -13.50 34.43 -11.13
C ASN A 56 -14.90 34.09 -11.64
N GLU A 57 -15.65 33.23 -10.94
CA GLU A 57 -17.10 33.41 -10.87
C GLU A 57 -17.69 32.86 -9.56
N THR A 58 -18.97 33.18 -9.30
CA THR A 58 -19.45 33.45 -7.95
C THR A 58 -20.36 32.36 -7.37
N THR A 59 -20.32 32.18 -6.04
CA THR A 59 -21.14 31.22 -5.29
C THR A 59 -22.65 31.44 -5.39
N THR A 60 -23.38 30.34 -5.61
CA THR A 60 -24.72 30.09 -5.05
C THR A 60 -24.67 28.82 -4.19
N GLN A 61 -25.52 28.73 -3.16
CA GLN A 61 -25.59 27.59 -2.25
C GLN A 61 -26.87 26.77 -2.51
N GLU A 62 -26.70 25.48 -2.79
CA GLU A 62 -27.73 24.44 -2.88
C GLU A 62 -27.10 23.12 -2.36
N PRO A 63 -27.87 22.06 -2.03
CA PRO A 63 -27.51 21.12 -0.97
C PRO A 63 -26.35 20.15 -1.24
N HIS A 64 -25.77 19.64 -0.15
CA HIS A 64 -24.60 18.75 -0.15
C HIS A 64 -24.78 17.49 -1.03
N PRO A 65 -23.96 17.28 -2.08
CA PRO A 65 -23.93 16.02 -2.80
C PRO A 65 -23.27 14.90 -1.98
N GLU A 66 -23.67 13.66 -2.22
CA GLU A 66 -23.09 12.49 -1.58
C GLU A 66 -21.57 12.40 -1.84
N LYS A 67 -20.78 12.19 -0.77
CA LYS A 67 -19.33 12.03 -0.91
C LYS A 67 -19.00 10.74 -1.64
N ASN A 68 -18.44 10.89 -2.85
CA ASN A 68 -17.95 9.82 -3.71
C ASN A 68 -16.99 8.88 -2.96
N SER A 69 -17.49 7.74 -2.47
CA SER A 69 -16.85 6.90 -1.45
C SER A 69 -16.13 5.72 -2.10
N SER A 70 -14.85 5.91 -2.44
CA SER A 70 -14.04 4.96 -3.21
C SER A 70 -13.59 3.70 -2.44
N ARG A 71 -14.44 3.10 -1.61
CA ARG A 71 -14.16 1.78 -1.02
C ARG A 71 -14.41 0.70 -2.08
N ILE A 72 -13.45 -0.20 -2.28
CA ILE A 72 -13.49 -1.29 -3.27
C ILE A 72 -14.83 -2.05 -3.19
N ILE A 73 -15.12 -2.62 -2.02
CA ILE A 73 -16.34 -3.39 -1.73
C ILE A 73 -17.66 -2.64 -2.04
N LYS A 74 -17.69 -1.30 -1.92
CA LYS A 74 -18.88 -0.51 -2.31
C LYS A 74 -19.07 -0.43 -3.83
N LEU A 75 -17.98 -0.44 -4.60
CA LEU A 75 -18.01 -0.45 -6.07
C LEU A 75 -18.50 -1.82 -6.60
N ASN A 76 -18.22 -2.90 -5.87
CA ASN A 76 -18.58 -4.29 -6.22
C ASN A 76 -20.06 -4.59 -5.89
N GLY A 77 -20.54 -4.07 -4.76
CA GLY A 77 -21.97 -3.95 -4.45
C GLY A 77 -22.70 -5.28 -4.21
N LYS A 78 -23.36 -5.81 -5.24
CA LYS A 78 -24.25 -7.00 -5.16
C LYS A 78 -23.85 -8.18 -6.05
N LEU A 79 -22.78 -8.10 -6.85
CA LEU A 79 -22.17 -9.30 -7.43
C LEU A 79 -21.50 -10.08 -6.29
N ARG A 80 -22.04 -11.27 -5.95
CA ARG A 80 -21.76 -11.94 -4.66
C ARG A 80 -21.74 -13.47 -4.71
N SER A 81 -21.97 -14.07 -5.88
CA SER A 81 -22.06 -15.53 -6.05
C SER A 81 -20.70 -16.22 -6.19
N VAL A 82 -19.63 -15.47 -6.52
CA VAL A 82 -18.31 -16.03 -6.86
C VAL A 82 -17.15 -15.39 -6.07
N GLN A 83 -17.24 -14.11 -5.71
CA GLN A 83 -16.22 -13.41 -4.92
C GLN A 83 -16.32 -13.77 -3.43
N LEU A 84 -15.19 -14.16 -2.82
CA LEU A 84 -15.02 -14.14 -1.36
C LEU A 84 -14.51 -12.76 -0.95
N ASP A 85 -14.80 -12.35 0.28
CA ASP A 85 -14.35 -11.08 0.90
C ASP A 85 -14.85 -9.79 0.21
N GLY A 86 -15.43 -9.90 -0.98
CA GLY A 86 -16.06 -8.85 -1.76
C GLY A 86 -15.35 -8.59 -3.09
N ASP A 87 -14.06 -8.90 -3.19
CA ASP A 87 -13.13 -8.56 -4.28
C ASP A 87 -12.15 -9.69 -4.64
N MET A 88 -12.09 -10.80 -3.88
CA MET A 88 -11.19 -11.92 -4.18
C MET A 88 -11.89 -13.07 -4.89
N ILE A 89 -11.34 -13.52 -6.02
CA ILE A 89 -11.66 -14.80 -6.64
C ILE A 89 -10.75 -15.88 -6.02
N ILE A 90 -11.36 -16.97 -5.53
CA ILE A 90 -10.64 -18.02 -4.81
C ILE A 90 -10.99 -19.41 -5.34
N ASN A 91 -9.94 -20.18 -5.66
CA ASN A 91 -10.03 -21.57 -6.10
C ASN A 91 -10.90 -22.42 -5.14
N GLY A 92 -11.78 -23.24 -5.73
CA GLY A 92 -12.75 -24.06 -4.99
C GLY A 92 -12.14 -25.01 -3.95
N ALA A 93 -10.87 -25.41 -4.08
CA ALA A 93 -10.17 -26.20 -3.07
C ALA A 93 -9.86 -25.39 -1.79
N LEU A 94 -9.35 -24.17 -1.94
CA LEU A 94 -9.15 -23.24 -0.82
C LEU A 94 -10.49 -22.87 -0.19
N LEU A 95 -11.51 -22.54 -1.00
CA LEU A 95 -12.86 -22.22 -0.52
C LEU A 95 -13.50 -23.37 0.31
N ARG A 96 -13.33 -24.63 -0.11
CA ARG A 96 -13.77 -25.80 0.69
C ARG A 96 -13.03 -25.88 2.03
N SER A 97 -11.74 -25.60 2.06
CA SER A 97 -10.96 -25.61 3.30
C SER A 97 -11.32 -24.48 4.27
N LEU A 98 -11.63 -23.28 3.75
CA LEU A 98 -12.08 -22.13 4.54
C LEU A 98 -13.46 -22.41 5.17
N LYS A 99 -14.37 -23.03 4.42
CA LYS A 99 -15.65 -23.51 4.93
C LYS A 99 -15.50 -24.60 6.00
N ALA A 100 -14.45 -25.41 5.93
CA ALA A 100 -14.14 -26.43 6.93
C ALA A 100 -13.46 -25.87 8.20
N GLU A 101 -12.69 -24.78 8.14
CA GLU A 101 -12.14 -24.18 9.38
C GLU A 101 -13.21 -23.59 10.31
N LEU A 102 -14.44 -23.37 9.82
CA LEU A 102 -15.60 -23.05 10.67
C LEU A 102 -15.99 -24.17 11.65
N SER A 103 -15.48 -25.41 11.49
CA SER A 103 -15.55 -26.48 12.50
C SER A 103 -14.25 -26.73 13.29
N GLY A 104 -13.14 -26.09 12.92
CA GLY A 104 -12.03 -25.69 13.83
C GLY A 104 -10.85 -26.65 14.08
N SER A 105 -9.61 -26.14 13.96
CA SER A 105 -8.37 -26.58 14.67
C SER A 105 -7.25 -25.49 14.59
N ARG A 106 -6.00 -25.74 15.06
CA ARG A 106 -4.96 -24.70 15.44
C ARG A 106 -3.50 -25.18 15.19
N ARG A 107 -2.39 -24.39 15.18
CA ARG A 107 -2.02 -22.97 14.84
C ARG A 107 -0.46 -22.90 14.80
N ARG A 108 0.19 -22.66 13.63
CA ARG A 108 1.62 -22.26 13.41
C ARG A 108 1.89 -21.95 11.90
N LYS A 109 2.40 -20.80 11.40
CA LYS A 109 2.50 -19.40 11.90
C LYS A 109 2.79 -18.40 10.71
N ARG A 110 1.88 -18.12 9.76
CA ARG A 110 2.16 -17.57 8.39
C ARG A 110 1.04 -16.66 7.68
N TRP A 111 1.32 -15.61 6.84
CA TRP A 111 0.40 -14.55 6.23
C TRP A 111 0.00 -14.41 4.71
N ALA A 112 0.82 -14.65 3.66
CA ALA A 112 0.45 -14.47 2.22
C ALA A 112 0.46 -15.78 1.38
N TYR A 113 -0.17 -15.86 0.20
CA TYR A 113 -0.57 -17.16 -0.39
C TYR A 113 0.59 -18.13 -0.67
N ARG A 114 0.39 -19.39 -0.25
CA ARG A 114 1.23 -20.54 -0.62
C ARG A 114 0.34 -21.77 -0.68
N ASP A 115 0.09 -22.31 -1.86
CA ASP A 115 -0.58 -23.61 -1.97
C ASP A 115 0.40 -24.78 -1.77
N LEU A 116 -0.05 -25.99 -2.09
CA LEU A 116 0.74 -27.21 -1.97
C LEU A 116 1.94 -27.27 -2.95
N PHE A 117 1.95 -26.39 -3.96
CA PHE A 117 2.90 -26.35 -5.06
C PHE A 117 3.65 -25.00 -5.10
N TYR A 118 3.74 -24.28 -3.99
CA TYR A 118 4.63 -23.13 -3.87
C TYR A 118 6.09 -23.60 -3.73
N PRO A 119 7.08 -23.02 -4.47
CA PRO A 119 6.99 -21.77 -5.24
C PRO A 119 6.61 -21.90 -6.72
N GLN A 120 6.29 -23.10 -7.23
CA GLN A 120 5.94 -23.32 -8.64
C GLN A 120 4.63 -22.61 -9.08
N THR A 121 3.84 -22.11 -8.13
CA THR A 121 2.55 -21.41 -8.33
C THR A 121 2.63 -19.88 -8.18
N ILE A 122 3.79 -19.28 -8.45
CA ILE A 122 3.95 -17.82 -8.61
C ILE A 122 4.19 -17.42 -10.07
N TRP A 123 4.19 -16.12 -10.34
CA TRP A 123 4.61 -15.54 -11.62
C TRP A 123 6.15 -15.48 -11.70
N SER A 124 6.78 -16.66 -11.89
CA SER A 124 8.24 -16.84 -11.90
C SER A 124 8.96 -16.04 -12.99
N ASP A 125 8.43 -16.08 -14.21
CA ASP A 125 9.09 -15.61 -15.44
C ASP A 125 8.54 -14.23 -15.87
N GLY A 126 8.27 -13.40 -14.86
CA GLY A 126 7.47 -12.18 -14.97
C GLY A 126 5.97 -12.46 -15.09
N VAL A 127 5.19 -11.37 -15.09
CA VAL A 127 3.74 -11.39 -15.27
C VAL A 127 3.42 -11.04 -16.73
N PRO A 128 3.07 -12.02 -17.59
CA PRO A 128 2.46 -11.73 -18.89
C PRO A 128 1.07 -11.14 -18.67
N TYR A 129 0.75 -10.04 -19.33
CA TYR A 129 -0.55 -9.38 -19.23
C TYR A 129 -1.10 -8.92 -20.58
N GLU A 130 -2.42 -8.78 -20.62
CA GLU A 130 -3.17 -8.25 -21.76
C GLU A 130 -4.20 -7.23 -21.26
N PHE A 131 -4.48 -6.20 -22.06
CA PHE A 131 -5.53 -5.22 -21.77
C PHE A 131 -6.74 -5.49 -22.67
N ASP A 132 -7.91 -5.59 -22.06
CA ASP A 132 -9.21 -5.48 -22.71
C ASP A 132 -9.26 -4.20 -23.59
N PRO A 133 -9.54 -4.31 -24.91
CA PRO A 133 -9.62 -3.15 -25.80
C PRO A 133 -10.70 -2.12 -25.43
N GLU A 134 -11.74 -2.51 -24.69
CA GLU A 134 -12.78 -1.60 -24.21
C GLU A 134 -12.42 -0.93 -22.87
N LEU A 135 -11.32 -1.34 -22.21
CA LEU A 135 -10.90 -0.79 -20.93
C LEU A 135 -10.57 0.72 -21.04
N PRO A 136 -11.25 1.61 -20.29
CA PRO A 136 -11.05 3.05 -20.41
C PRO A 136 -9.60 3.49 -20.19
N SER A 137 -9.12 4.45 -20.99
CA SER A 137 -7.73 4.93 -20.97
C SER A 137 -7.24 5.37 -19.59
N ILE A 138 -8.12 5.90 -18.73
CA ILE A 138 -7.83 6.24 -17.33
C ILE A 138 -7.56 5.00 -16.44
N ALA A 139 -8.22 3.87 -16.70
CA ALA A 139 -7.98 2.60 -16.02
C ALA A 139 -6.67 1.97 -16.50
N VAL A 140 -6.43 1.92 -17.82
CA VAL A 140 -5.16 1.49 -18.43
C VAL A 140 -3.98 2.30 -17.87
N THR A 141 -4.15 3.62 -17.75
CA THR A 141 -3.13 4.53 -17.19
C THR A 141 -2.87 4.22 -15.71
N SER A 142 -3.92 4.05 -14.91
CA SER A 142 -3.79 3.72 -13.48
C SER A 142 -3.15 2.33 -13.25
N LEU A 143 -3.47 1.34 -14.09
CA LEU A 143 -2.84 0.02 -14.07
C LEU A 143 -1.36 0.07 -14.48
N LYS A 144 -0.99 0.86 -15.49
CA LYS A 144 0.42 1.09 -15.83
C LYS A 144 1.20 1.71 -14.66
N TYR A 145 0.60 2.66 -13.91
CA TYR A 145 1.19 3.16 -12.67
C TYR A 145 1.26 2.10 -11.55
N ALA A 146 0.25 1.23 -11.42
CA ALA A 146 0.24 0.18 -10.41
C ALA A 146 1.30 -0.91 -10.67
N MET A 147 1.36 -1.43 -11.91
CA MET A 147 2.43 -2.33 -12.34
C MET A 147 3.80 -1.69 -12.12
N LYS A 148 3.99 -0.43 -12.57
CA LYS A 148 5.29 0.24 -12.43
C LYS A 148 5.69 0.50 -10.97
N PHE A 149 4.73 0.68 -10.06
CA PHE A 149 5.02 0.73 -8.62
C PHE A 149 5.60 -0.60 -8.13
N TRP A 150 4.99 -1.74 -8.49
CA TRP A 150 5.47 -3.06 -8.07
C TRP A 150 6.85 -3.38 -8.67
N GLU A 151 7.10 -3.04 -9.93
CA GLU A 151 8.43 -3.19 -10.56
C GLU A 151 9.50 -2.35 -9.85
N LEU A 152 9.24 -1.07 -9.54
CA LEU A 152 10.24 -0.18 -8.92
C LEU A 152 10.56 -0.54 -7.45
N ASN A 153 9.83 -1.50 -6.87
CA ASN A 153 9.93 -1.86 -5.46
C ASN A 153 10.14 -3.35 -5.19
N THR A 154 10.01 -4.21 -6.21
CA THR A 154 10.20 -5.67 -6.11
C THR A 154 10.90 -6.20 -7.37
N CYS A 155 11.35 -7.45 -7.36
CA CYS A 155 11.88 -8.12 -8.55
C CYS A 155 10.80 -8.55 -9.57
N VAL A 156 9.51 -8.36 -9.27
CA VAL A 156 8.42 -8.73 -10.18
C VAL A 156 8.38 -7.78 -11.37
N THR A 157 8.39 -8.33 -12.58
CA THR A 157 8.27 -7.60 -13.85
C THR A 157 6.90 -7.82 -14.48
N PHE A 158 6.41 -6.85 -15.25
CA PHE A 158 5.20 -6.98 -16.05
C PHE A 158 5.54 -6.81 -17.53
N ARG A 159 5.02 -7.69 -18.38
CA ARG A 159 5.27 -7.66 -19.82
C ARG A 159 3.99 -7.90 -20.62
N PRO A 160 3.79 -7.25 -21.78
CA PRO A 160 2.75 -7.65 -22.71
C PRO A 160 2.86 -9.15 -23.01
N ARG A 161 1.72 -9.82 -23.03
CA ARG A 161 1.58 -11.21 -23.46
C ARG A 161 2.00 -11.36 -24.93
N GLU A 162 2.67 -12.47 -25.26
CA GLU A 162 3.01 -12.85 -26.63
C GLU A 162 2.25 -14.11 -27.05
N ASN A 163 2.50 -15.23 -26.34
CA ASN A 163 1.90 -16.53 -26.64
C ASN A 163 1.52 -17.33 -25.38
N GLU A 164 1.60 -16.71 -24.20
CA GLU A 164 1.41 -17.40 -22.94
C GLU A 164 -0.03 -17.91 -22.78
N THR A 165 -0.13 -19.15 -22.30
CA THR A 165 -1.38 -19.83 -21.98
C THR A 165 -1.92 -19.48 -20.60
N GLN A 166 -1.14 -18.76 -19.78
CA GLN A 166 -1.53 -18.22 -18.47
C GLN A 166 -1.04 -16.77 -18.36
N TYR A 167 -1.98 -15.84 -18.17
CA TYR A 167 -1.73 -14.39 -18.17
C TYR A 167 -2.78 -13.66 -17.35
N ILE A 168 -2.48 -12.42 -16.95
CA ILE A 168 -3.47 -11.49 -16.39
C ILE A 168 -4.20 -10.78 -17.54
N PHE A 169 -5.53 -10.84 -17.54
CA PHE A 169 -6.36 -10.00 -18.39
C PHE A 169 -6.96 -8.86 -17.58
N PHE A 170 -6.58 -7.63 -17.93
CA PHE A 170 -7.09 -6.43 -17.30
C PHE A 170 -8.35 -5.96 -18.03
N THR A 171 -9.52 -6.14 -17.42
CA THR A 171 -10.84 -5.85 -18.02
C THR A 171 -11.66 -4.83 -17.21
N GLY A 172 -12.63 -4.18 -17.85
CA GLY A 172 -13.57 -3.25 -17.21
C GLY A 172 -15.05 -3.67 -17.27
N GLU A 173 -15.37 -4.81 -17.90
CA GLU A 173 -16.76 -5.23 -18.19
C GLU A 173 -17.64 -5.33 -16.93
N ASN A 174 -17.09 -5.89 -15.84
CA ASN A 174 -17.86 -6.16 -14.64
C ASN A 174 -17.85 -4.95 -13.70
N ARG A 175 -18.93 -4.80 -12.92
CA ARG A 175 -18.97 -3.78 -11.86
C ARG A 175 -18.07 -4.20 -10.70
N GLY A 176 -17.25 -3.26 -10.24
CA GLY A 176 -16.35 -3.45 -9.10
C GLY A 176 -14.89 -3.63 -9.48
N CYS A 177 -14.07 -3.82 -8.46
CA CYS A 177 -12.64 -4.05 -8.51
C CYS A 177 -12.39 -5.43 -7.90
N PHE A 178 -11.79 -6.37 -8.65
CA PHE A 178 -11.57 -7.72 -8.13
C PHE A 178 -10.46 -8.47 -8.88
N SER A 179 -9.88 -9.46 -8.20
CA SER A 179 -8.71 -10.22 -8.68
C SER A 179 -8.66 -11.62 -8.07
N SER A 180 -7.97 -12.56 -8.72
CA SER A 180 -7.61 -13.84 -8.09
C SER A 180 -6.37 -13.69 -7.21
N VAL A 181 -6.24 -14.49 -6.14
CA VAL A 181 -5.06 -14.41 -5.25
C VAL A 181 -3.93 -15.29 -5.77
N GLY A 182 -2.83 -14.65 -6.19
CA GLY A 182 -1.67 -15.31 -6.80
C GLY A 182 -1.90 -15.66 -8.27
N ARG A 183 -1.13 -16.62 -8.80
CA ARG A 183 -1.29 -17.18 -10.14
C ARG A 183 -2.31 -18.32 -10.11
N ASP A 184 -3.53 -18.06 -10.56
CA ASP A 184 -4.59 -19.06 -10.63
C ASP A 184 -4.42 -19.95 -11.87
N THR A 185 -3.78 -21.10 -11.69
CA THR A 185 -3.55 -22.06 -12.77
C THR A 185 -4.80 -22.84 -13.21
N SER A 186 -5.98 -22.57 -12.64
CA SER A 186 -7.23 -23.29 -12.99
C SER A 186 -7.94 -22.77 -14.24
N GLN A 187 -7.48 -21.62 -14.77
CA GLN A 187 -7.98 -20.97 -15.98
C GLN A 187 -6.79 -20.41 -16.79
N PRO A 188 -6.90 -20.31 -18.14
CA PRO A 188 -5.83 -19.74 -18.96
C PRO A 188 -5.77 -18.21 -18.86
N GLU A 189 -6.92 -17.59 -18.64
CA GLU A 189 -7.05 -16.16 -18.45
C GLU A 189 -7.38 -15.88 -16.98
N GLN A 190 -6.55 -15.09 -16.31
CA GLN A 190 -6.82 -14.62 -14.96
C GLN A 190 -7.36 -13.18 -15.00
N PRO A 191 -8.67 -12.96 -14.80
CA PRO A 191 -9.22 -11.60 -14.84
C PRO A 191 -8.79 -10.79 -13.62
N VAL A 192 -8.33 -9.57 -13.88
CA VAL A 192 -8.17 -8.48 -12.89
C VAL A 192 -9.06 -7.34 -13.36
N ASN A 193 -10.26 -7.26 -12.78
CA ASN A 193 -11.30 -6.35 -13.23
C ASN A 193 -11.18 -4.98 -12.55
N ILE A 194 -11.09 -3.91 -13.33
CA ILE A 194 -11.02 -2.51 -12.88
C ILE A 194 -12.23 -1.76 -13.46
N GLY A 195 -13.40 -2.05 -12.90
CA GLY A 195 -14.67 -1.46 -13.33
C GLY A 195 -14.80 0.03 -12.98
N LYS A 196 -15.92 0.64 -13.41
CA LYS A 196 -16.17 2.08 -13.24
C LYS A 196 -16.06 2.55 -11.79
N GLY A 197 -15.01 3.32 -11.51
CA GLY A 197 -14.70 3.89 -10.18
C GLY A 197 -13.42 3.32 -9.54
N CYS A 198 -12.91 2.19 -10.03
CA CYS A 198 -11.72 1.51 -9.51
C CYS A 198 -10.37 2.16 -9.91
N TYR A 199 -10.41 3.30 -10.61
CA TYR A 199 -9.23 3.88 -11.28
C TYR A 199 -8.23 4.58 -10.33
N HIS A 200 -8.49 4.56 -9.02
CA HIS A 200 -7.59 5.15 -8.02
C HIS A 200 -6.32 4.30 -7.86
N PHE A 201 -5.14 4.93 -7.79
CA PHE A 201 -3.85 4.23 -7.67
C PHE A 201 -3.79 3.20 -6.53
N GLY A 202 -4.36 3.52 -5.36
CA GLY A 202 -4.45 2.59 -4.25
C GLY A 202 -5.33 1.35 -4.53
N VAL A 203 -6.32 1.47 -5.41
CA VAL A 203 -7.19 0.36 -5.81
C VAL A 203 -6.51 -0.49 -6.87
N THR A 204 -5.97 0.10 -7.93
CA THR A 204 -5.23 -0.67 -8.95
C THR A 204 -3.99 -1.37 -8.39
N THR A 205 -3.32 -0.81 -7.38
CA THR A 205 -2.25 -1.51 -6.66
C THR A 205 -2.73 -2.61 -5.71
N HIS A 206 -3.95 -2.51 -5.16
CA HIS A 206 -4.60 -3.56 -4.36
C HIS A 206 -4.93 -4.79 -5.22
N GLU A 207 -5.61 -4.60 -6.36
CA GLU A 207 -5.99 -5.70 -7.26
C GLU A 207 -4.78 -6.41 -7.90
N VAL A 208 -3.75 -5.65 -8.28
CA VAL A 208 -2.46 -6.23 -8.70
C VAL A 208 -1.78 -6.92 -7.52
N GLY A 209 -1.86 -6.38 -6.30
CA GLY A 209 -1.35 -7.02 -5.08
C GLY A 209 -1.99 -8.39 -4.83
N HIS A 210 -3.31 -8.52 -5.03
CA HIS A 210 -3.99 -9.81 -5.03
C HIS A 210 -3.41 -10.77 -6.07
N ALA A 211 -3.27 -10.36 -7.33
CA ALA A 211 -2.69 -11.20 -8.38
C ALA A 211 -1.23 -11.61 -8.13
N LEU A 212 -0.51 -10.84 -7.30
CA LEU A 212 0.83 -11.16 -6.81
C LEU A 212 0.85 -12.05 -5.54
N GLY A 213 -0.30 -12.51 -5.03
CA GLY A 213 -0.39 -13.47 -3.92
C GLY A 213 -0.71 -12.87 -2.54
N LEU A 214 -1.07 -11.59 -2.47
CA LEU A 214 -1.51 -10.97 -1.21
C LEU A 214 -2.99 -11.28 -0.93
N PHE A 215 -3.29 -11.83 0.25
CA PHE A 215 -4.63 -11.79 0.82
C PHE A 215 -4.88 -10.45 1.52
N HIS A 216 -6.12 -10.19 1.92
CA HIS A 216 -6.35 -9.07 2.84
C HIS A 216 -5.70 -9.29 4.19
N HIS A 217 -5.16 -8.21 4.75
CA HIS A 217 -4.35 -8.28 5.95
C HIS A 217 -5.16 -8.62 7.21
N GLN A 218 -6.44 -8.23 7.29
CA GLN A 218 -7.32 -8.63 8.38
C GLN A 218 -7.68 -10.13 8.37
N GLN A 219 -7.33 -10.91 7.35
CA GLN A 219 -7.59 -12.35 7.30
C GLN A 219 -6.43 -13.19 7.85
N ARG A 220 -5.33 -12.58 8.31
CA ARG A 220 -4.22 -13.33 8.88
C ARG A 220 -4.68 -14.15 10.09
N TYR A 221 -4.25 -15.40 10.20
CA TYR A 221 -4.46 -16.27 11.37
C TYR A 221 -4.06 -15.63 12.73
N ASP A 222 -3.16 -14.63 12.72
CA ASP A 222 -2.70 -13.83 13.88
C ASP A 222 -3.36 -12.45 14.03
N ARG A 223 -4.34 -12.10 13.19
CA ARG A 223 -5.01 -10.79 13.25
C ARG A 223 -5.73 -10.50 14.57
N ASP A 224 -6.23 -11.52 15.27
CA ASP A 224 -6.94 -11.33 16.55
C ASP A 224 -6.02 -10.79 17.68
N ASP A 225 -4.69 -10.87 17.50
CA ASP A 225 -3.71 -10.27 18.42
C ASP A 225 -3.59 -8.73 18.19
N TYR A 226 -4.27 -8.17 17.17
CA TYR A 226 -4.15 -6.77 16.72
C TYR A 226 -5.49 -6.07 16.42
N VAL A 227 -6.50 -6.81 15.92
CA VAL A 227 -7.85 -6.30 15.60
C VAL A 227 -8.94 -7.29 16.05
N THR A 228 -10.03 -6.76 16.61
CA THR A 228 -11.21 -7.52 17.05
C THR A 228 -12.35 -7.39 16.05
N PHE A 229 -12.92 -8.52 15.61
CA PHE A 229 -14.08 -8.56 14.72
C PHE A 229 -15.41 -8.48 15.51
N SER A 230 -16.18 -7.42 15.26
CA SER A 230 -17.45 -7.18 15.95
C SER A 230 -18.63 -7.87 15.26
N LYS A 231 -18.86 -9.14 15.62
CA LYS A 231 -19.98 -9.98 15.16
C LYS A 231 -21.39 -9.38 15.38
N LYS A 232 -21.54 -8.41 16.30
CA LYS A 232 -22.80 -7.71 16.56
C LYS A 232 -23.08 -6.57 15.58
N ASP A 233 -22.03 -5.95 15.03
CA ASP A 233 -22.15 -4.77 14.18
C ASP A 233 -22.13 -5.16 12.68
N VAL A 234 -21.57 -6.32 12.33
CA VAL A 234 -21.57 -6.89 10.97
C VAL A 234 -22.64 -7.99 10.83
N PRO A 235 -23.55 -7.93 9.82
CA PRO A 235 -24.58 -8.95 9.61
C PRO A 235 -24.01 -10.35 9.34
N LYS A 236 -24.69 -11.38 9.85
CA LYS A 236 -24.24 -12.79 9.80
C LYS A 236 -23.92 -13.31 8.39
N SER A 237 -24.59 -12.78 7.36
CA SER A 237 -24.35 -13.11 5.96
C SER A 237 -22.97 -12.68 5.44
N TYR A 238 -22.31 -11.71 6.06
CA TYR A 238 -20.97 -11.24 5.70
C TYR A 238 -19.86 -11.81 6.59
N TRP A 239 -20.16 -12.65 7.60
CA TRP A 239 -19.14 -13.17 8.51
C TRP A 239 -18.06 -14.03 7.82
N LEU A 240 -18.34 -14.55 6.62
CA LEU A 240 -17.34 -15.21 5.77
C LEU A 240 -16.21 -14.26 5.36
N ASN A 241 -16.51 -12.98 5.15
CA ASN A 241 -15.57 -11.94 4.72
C ASN A 241 -14.61 -11.48 5.84
N PHE A 242 -14.67 -12.16 6.99
CA PHE A 242 -13.82 -11.96 8.17
C PHE A 242 -13.25 -13.29 8.70
N VAL A 243 -13.40 -14.38 7.93
CA VAL A 243 -12.70 -15.63 8.18
C VAL A 243 -11.19 -15.38 8.07
N LYS A 244 -10.40 -16.13 8.84
CA LYS A 244 -8.95 -16.08 8.75
C LYS A 244 -8.49 -17.17 7.79
N ILE A 245 -7.51 -16.89 6.94
CA ILE A 245 -6.95 -17.92 6.06
C ILE A 245 -6.12 -18.91 6.93
N PRO A 246 -6.17 -20.23 6.65
CA PRO A 246 -5.37 -21.23 7.34
C PRO A 246 -3.86 -20.99 7.21
N GLU A 247 -3.13 -21.23 8.30
CA GLU A 247 -1.65 -21.22 8.41
C GLU A 247 -0.88 -21.92 7.27
N LYS A 248 -1.51 -22.93 6.67
CA LYS A 248 -0.94 -23.75 5.58
C LYS A 248 -1.04 -23.11 4.20
N TYR A 249 -1.94 -22.14 4.01
CA TYR A 249 -2.14 -21.44 2.73
C TYR A 249 -1.52 -20.04 2.71
N LEU A 250 -0.62 -19.78 3.66
CA LEU A 250 -0.34 -18.44 4.16
C LEU A 250 1.17 -18.40 4.52
N ALA A 251 1.85 -17.25 4.42
CA ALA A 251 3.33 -17.03 4.52
C ALA A 251 3.73 -15.71 5.26
N THR A 252 4.21 -15.75 6.51
CA THR A 252 4.41 -14.53 7.38
C THR A 252 5.67 -13.76 7.02
N TYR A 253 6.69 -14.54 6.67
CA TYR A 253 8.08 -14.10 6.61
C TYR A 253 8.61 -13.43 7.89
N GLY A 254 7.95 -13.64 9.05
CA GLY A 254 8.35 -13.08 10.36
C GLY A 254 8.18 -11.56 10.51
N LEU A 255 7.30 -10.94 9.72
CA LEU A 255 7.07 -9.48 9.73
C LEU A 255 6.08 -9.06 10.87
N PRO A 256 5.85 -7.74 11.12
CA PRO A 256 4.88 -7.22 12.10
C PRO A 256 3.51 -6.80 11.50
N TYR A 257 2.43 -6.76 12.28
CA TYR A 257 1.09 -6.38 11.77
C TYR A 257 1.00 -4.90 11.38
N ASP A 258 0.93 -4.62 10.08
CA ASP A 258 0.61 -3.29 9.54
C ASP A 258 -0.90 -3.03 9.47
N VAL A 259 -1.43 -2.16 10.33
CA VAL A 259 -2.84 -1.75 10.28
C VAL A 259 -3.15 -0.85 9.07
N GLY A 260 -2.13 -0.20 8.49
CA GLY A 260 -2.25 0.63 7.29
C GLY A 260 -1.77 -0.02 6.00
N SER A 261 -1.66 -1.36 5.97
CA SER A 261 -1.48 -2.11 4.72
C SER A 261 -2.57 -1.71 3.71
N ILE A 262 -2.19 -1.62 2.43
CA ILE A 262 -3.16 -1.38 1.34
C ILE A 262 -4.20 -2.50 1.25
N MET A 263 -3.84 -3.69 1.74
CA MET A 263 -4.68 -4.89 1.79
C MET A 263 -5.57 -4.94 3.04
N HIS A 264 -5.63 -3.89 3.87
CA HIS A 264 -6.44 -3.87 5.10
C HIS A 264 -7.81 -3.20 4.86
N TYR A 265 -8.91 -3.85 5.26
CA TYR A 265 -10.25 -3.25 5.29
C TYR A 265 -10.33 -1.92 6.07
N THR A 266 -11.31 -1.10 5.72
CA THR A 266 -11.76 0.05 6.54
C THR A 266 -12.39 -0.40 7.87
N PRO A 267 -12.46 0.48 8.90
CA PRO A 267 -13.11 0.16 10.18
C PRO A 267 -14.56 -0.30 10.05
N THR A 268 -15.32 0.29 9.12
CA THR A 268 -16.77 0.06 8.95
C THR A 268 -17.10 -0.79 7.73
N GLU A 269 -16.17 -1.64 7.29
CA GLU A 269 -16.43 -2.54 6.16
C GLU A 269 -17.44 -3.62 6.52
N PHE A 270 -18.39 -3.88 5.61
CA PHE A 270 -19.58 -4.72 5.80
C PHE A 270 -20.44 -4.41 7.06
N ALA A 271 -20.18 -3.32 7.78
CA ALA A 271 -20.92 -2.96 8.97
C ALA A 271 -22.38 -2.56 8.66
N SER A 272 -23.28 -2.87 9.59
CA SER A 272 -24.70 -2.50 9.50
C SER A 272 -24.93 -1.00 9.58
N ASN A 273 -23.95 -0.25 10.09
CA ASN A 273 -24.02 1.18 10.36
C ASN A 273 -22.62 1.80 10.18
N ALA A 274 -22.52 2.89 9.42
CA ALA A 274 -21.27 3.60 9.16
C ALA A 274 -20.66 4.31 10.40
N TYR A 275 -21.32 4.27 11.55
CA TYR A 275 -20.81 4.74 12.84
C TYR A 275 -20.39 3.61 13.79
N LEU A 276 -20.60 2.34 13.44
CA LEU A 276 -20.27 1.17 14.26
C LEU A 276 -19.23 0.30 13.52
N PRO A 277 -17.94 0.33 13.89
CA PRO A 277 -16.91 -0.40 13.17
C PRO A 277 -17.06 -1.92 13.33
N GLY A 278 -16.99 -2.64 12.21
CA GLY A 278 -16.93 -4.10 12.17
C GLY A 278 -15.57 -4.64 12.61
N LEU A 279 -14.51 -3.83 12.51
CA LEU A 279 -13.15 -4.14 12.96
C LEU A 279 -12.60 -3.04 13.86
N LEU A 280 -12.32 -3.40 15.11
CA LEU A 280 -11.76 -2.53 16.16
C LEU A 280 -10.27 -2.82 16.35
N THR A 281 -9.42 -1.80 16.40
CA THR A 281 -7.99 -2.00 16.69
C THR A 281 -7.74 -2.19 18.19
N ALA A 282 -6.79 -3.06 18.55
CA ALA A 282 -6.38 -3.27 19.95
C ALA A 282 -5.67 -2.02 20.52
N ASP A 283 -4.88 -1.34 19.68
CA ASP A 283 -4.41 0.03 19.93
C ASP A 283 -5.35 1.00 19.20
N THR A 284 -6.15 1.76 19.95
CA THR A 284 -7.16 2.68 19.39
C THR A 284 -6.55 3.82 18.57
N ASN A 285 -5.26 4.12 18.71
CA ASN A 285 -4.56 5.13 17.92
C ASN A 285 -4.34 4.70 16.46
N LEU A 286 -4.46 3.40 16.14
CA LEU A 286 -4.39 2.87 14.77
C LEU A 286 -5.76 2.79 14.07
N GLN A 287 -6.86 3.12 14.76
CA GLN A 287 -8.22 2.95 14.22
C GLN A 287 -8.48 3.81 12.96
N GLY A 288 -7.87 5.00 12.88
CA GLY A 288 -7.92 5.87 11.69
C GLY A 288 -6.99 5.45 10.55
N THR A 289 -5.99 4.62 10.84
CA THR A 289 -4.98 4.14 9.88
C THR A 289 -5.53 3.07 8.93
N MET A 290 -6.52 2.29 9.38
CA MET A 290 -7.18 1.22 8.62
C MET A 290 -7.82 1.68 7.30
N GLY A 291 -7.73 0.86 6.25
CA GLY A 291 -8.40 1.13 4.97
C GLY A 291 -7.76 2.22 4.13
N SER A 292 -6.43 2.36 4.21
CA SER A 292 -5.72 3.44 3.54
C SER A 292 -5.44 3.15 2.07
N LEU A 293 -6.07 3.91 1.17
CA LEU A 293 -5.84 3.83 -0.28
C LEU A 293 -4.61 4.66 -0.73
N ASP A 294 -3.63 4.85 0.15
CA ASP A 294 -2.44 5.68 -0.03
C ASP A 294 -1.37 5.07 -0.96
N GLY A 295 -1.58 3.80 -1.35
CA GLY A 295 -0.64 2.92 -2.04
C GLY A 295 -0.09 1.83 -1.11
N PRO A 296 0.63 0.81 -1.64
CA PRO A 296 1.17 -0.27 -0.82
C PRO A 296 2.18 0.22 0.22
N SER A 297 2.05 -0.29 1.43
CA SER A 297 2.96 0.02 2.55
C SER A 297 4.36 -0.56 2.31
N PHE A 298 5.32 -0.09 3.11
CA PHE A 298 6.67 -0.66 3.15
C PHE A 298 6.65 -2.19 3.43
N LEU A 299 5.68 -2.66 4.21
CA LEU A 299 5.53 -4.08 4.55
C LEU A 299 4.80 -4.88 3.47
N ASP A 300 3.83 -4.31 2.74
CA ASP A 300 3.22 -4.96 1.57
C ASP A 300 4.28 -5.29 0.51
N VAL A 301 5.14 -4.31 0.21
CA VAL A 301 6.32 -4.47 -0.64
C VAL A 301 7.31 -5.51 -0.07
N GLN A 302 7.52 -5.54 1.25
CA GLN A 302 8.41 -6.52 1.88
C GLN A 302 7.83 -7.96 1.85
N ILE A 303 6.51 -8.12 1.90
CA ILE A 303 5.84 -9.42 1.74
C ILE A 303 6.08 -9.94 0.32
N VAL A 304 5.82 -9.15 -0.72
CA VAL A 304 6.03 -9.55 -2.12
C VAL A 304 7.51 -9.88 -2.38
N ASN A 305 8.46 -9.05 -1.93
CA ASN A 305 9.88 -9.35 -2.08
C ASN A 305 10.32 -10.67 -1.44
N ARG A 306 9.72 -11.05 -0.30
CA ARG A 306 10.01 -12.34 0.36
C ARG A 306 9.21 -13.51 -0.23
N HIS A 307 8.12 -13.24 -0.92
CA HIS A 307 7.29 -14.22 -1.61
C HIS A 307 7.90 -14.66 -2.95
N TYR A 308 8.46 -13.71 -3.70
CA TYR A 308 9.18 -13.91 -4.97
C TYR A 308 10.70 -14.08 -4.80
N GLN A 309 11.18 -14.28 -3.57
CA GLN A 309 12.60 -14.56 -3.26
C GLN A 309 13.58 -13.48 -3.79
N CYS A 310 13.13 -12.24 -3.97
CA CYS A 310 13.84 -11.13 -4.62
C CYS A 310 15.18 -10.70 -3.98
N TYR A 311 15.57 -11.29 -2.85
CA TYR A 311 16.86 -11.04 -2.20
C TYR A 311 17.92 -12.09 -2.56
N GLU A 312 17.59 -13.11 -3.35
CA GLU A 312 18.55 -14.18 -3.70
C GLU A 312 19.67 -13.68 -4.64
N VAL A 313 19.37 -12.72 -5.52
CA VAL A 313 20.40 -11.95 -6.26
C VAL A 313 21.38 -11.21 -5.33
N CYS A 314 20.93 -10.84 -4.12
CA CYS A 314 21.76 -10.22 -3.07
C CYS A 314 22.40 -11.26 -2.13
N ASN A 315 22.41 -12.55 -2.48
CA ASN A 315 23.22 -13.57 -1.79
C ASN A 315 24.61 -13.73 -2.38
N GLU A 316 24.78 -13.47 -3.68
CA GLU A 316 26.06 -13.58 -4.39
C GLU A 316 26.97 -12.36 -4.17
N THR A 317 26.40 -11.22 -3.77
CA THR A 317 27.16 -10.01 -3.43
C THR A 317 27.87 -10.16 -2.08
N GLU A 318 29.21 -10.13 -2.10
CA GLU A 318 30.08 -10.21 -0.91
C GLU A 318 29.75 -9.15 0.16
N THR A 319 29.32 -7.95 -0.26
CA THR A 319 29.04 -6.80 0.61
C THR A 319 27.54 -6.56 0.75
N LYS A 320 26.94 -7.07 1.83
CA LYS A 320 25.53 -6.81 2.16
C LYS A 320 25.39 -5.55 3.04
N PRO A 321 24.46 -4.63 2.72
CA PRO A 321 24.35 -3.35 3.42
C PRO A 321 23.70 -3.50 4.80
N ASN A 322 24.23 -2.77 5.79
CA ASN A 322 23.71 -2.74 7.15
C ASN A 322 22.48 -1.81 7.25
N CYS A 323 21.32 -2.31 6.82
CA CYS A 323 20.08 -1.53 6.77
C CYS A 323 19.55 -1.21 8.16
N LEU A 324 19.62 0.08 8.55
CA LEU A 324 19.17 0.56 9.85
C LEU A 324 17.64 0.73 9.90
N ASN A 325 17.11 0.95 11.10
CA ASN A 325 15.72 1.35 11.36
C ASN A 325 14.63 0.41 10.79
N GLY A 326 14.98 -0.83 10.46
CA GLY A 326 14.06 -1.82 9.87
C GLY A 326 14.04 -1.86 8.34
N GLY A 327 14.99 -1.20 7.68
CA GLY A 327 15.24 -1.34 6.24
C GLY A 327 15.66 -2.74 5.80
N TYR A 328 15.76 -2.96 4.49
CA TYR A 328 16.26 -4.20 3.88
C TYR A 328 16.97 -3.90 2.56
N PRO A 329 17.88 -4.77 2.06
CA PRO A 329 18.60 -4.54 0.80
C PRO A 329 17.64 -4.32 -0.38
N ASP A 330 17.90 -3.33 -1.22
CA ASP A 330 17.06 -3.07 -2.39
C ASP A 330 17.25 -4.18 -3.44
N PRO A 331 16.18 -4.85 -3.92
CA PRO A 331 16.29 -5.95 -4.87
C PRO A 331 16.88 -5.53 -6.23
N HIS A 332 16.85 -4.25 -6.57
CA HIS A 332 17.46 -3.71 -7.80
C HIS A 332 18.87 -3.17 -7.59
N ASN A 333 19.30 -2.98 -6.33
CA ASN A 333 20.65 -2.58 -5.99
C ASN A 333 21.03 -3.09 -4.60
N CYS A 334 21.60 -4.29 -4.57
CA CYS A 334 22.03 -4.98 -3.36
C CYS A 334 23.06 -4.22 -2.49
N THR A 335 23.61 -3.09 -2.93
CA THR A 335 24.54 -2.25 -2.13
C THR A 335 23.85 -1.18 -1.28
N ILE A 336 22.54 -0.95 -1.47
CA ILE A 336 21.74 0.03 -0.73
C ILE A 336 20.47 -0.61 -0.13
N CYS A 337 19.73 0.15 0.67
CA CYS A 337 18.55 -0.32 1.38
C CYS A 337 17.24 0.36 0.92
N LYS A 338 16.16 -0.42 0.77
CA LYS A 338 14.79 0.10 0.88
C LYS A 338 14.53 0.50 2.33
N CYS A 339 13.97 1.69 2.54
CA CYS A 339 13.77 2.28 3.86
C CYS A 339 12.29 2.44 4.25
N PRO A 340 11.92 2.23 5.53
CA PRO A 340 10.58 2.55 6.02
C PRO A 340 10.26 4.04 5.87
N THR A 341 8.99 4.37 5.63
CA THR A 341 8.52 5.74 5.45
C THR A 341 9.03 6.67 6.57
N GLY A 342 9.64 7.79 6.21
CA GLY A 342 10.30 8.70 7.12
C GLY A 342 11.81 8.48 7.33
N PHE A 343 12.39 7.41 6.78
CA PHE A 343 13.84 7.16 6.74
C PHE A 343 14.36 7.15 5.30
N GLY A 344 15.64 7.50 5.13
CA GLY A 344 16.31 7.52 3.83
C GLY A 344 17.82 7.52 3.94
N GLY A 345 18.49 7.78 2.81
CA GLY A 345 19.92 7.51 2.65
C GLY A 345 20.19 6.01 2.48
N ASP A 346 21.35 5.70 1.93
CA ASP A 346 21.72 4.38 1.39
C ASP A 346 21.57 3.21 2.38
N PHE A 347 21.60 3.50 3.69
CA PHE A 347 21.50 2.54 4.80
C PHE A 347 20.33 2.84 5.75
N CYS A 348 19.36 3.67 5.32
CA CYS A 348 18.23 4.13 6.14
C CYS A 348 18.64 4.90 7.41
N GLN A 349 19.80 5.54 7.35
CA GLN A 349 20.46 6.25 8.45
C GLN A 349 20.07 7.73 8.55
N LEU A 350 19.42 8.28 7.51
CA LEU A 350 18.99 9.68 7.43
C LEU A 350 17.48 9.83 7.58
N ILE A 351 17.04 11.06 7.81
CA ILE A 351 15.63 11.46 7.70
C ILE A 351 15.24 11.44 6.21
N GLU A 352 14.08 10.90 5.88
CA GLU A 352 13.60 10.93 4.49
C GLU A 352 13.43 12.38 3.97
N PRO A 353 13.94 12.72 2.76
CA PRO A 353 13.80 14.06 2.19
C PRO A 353 12.34 14.51 2.05
N SER A 354 12.04 15.71 2.55
CA SER A 354 10.68 16.29 2.59
C SER A 354 10.27 16.97 1.28
N GLY A 355 10.53 16.29 0.15
CA GLY A 355 10.24 16.78 -1.20
C GLY A 355 10.85 18.15 -1.50
N THR A 356 10.13 18.97 -2.26
CA THR A 356 10.52 20.33 -2.66
C THR A 356 10.16 21.41 -1.64
N MET A 357 9.89 21.05 -0.38
CA MET A 357 9.34 21.97 0.63
C MET A 357 10.38 22.43 1.66
N LYS A 358 10.21 23.68 2.15
CA LYS A 358 10.94 24.23 3.31
C LYS A 358 10.42 23.64 4.64
N CYS A 359 10.41 22.32 4.77
CA CYS A 359 9.88 21.60 5.92
C CYS A 359 10.65 20.30 6.21
N GLY A 360 10.29 19.64 7.31
CA GLY A 360 10.93 18.41 7.78
C GLY A 360 12.22 18.64 8.58
N GLY A 361 12.94 17.55 8.86
CA GLY A 361 14.20 17.55 9.60
C GLY A 361 14.06 17.16 11.07
N LEU A 362 15.11 17.41 11.87
CA LEU A 362 15.14 17.09 13.30
C LEU A 362 14.44 18.19 14.11
N ILE A 363 13.46 17.82 14.94
CA ILE A 363 12.87 18.72 15.94
C ILE A 363 13.62 18.50 17.27
N PRO A 364 14.30 19.52 17.83
CA PRO A 364 14.94 19.41 19.13
C PRO A 364 13.89 19.36 20.25
N THR A 365 14.03 18.41 21.18
CA THR A 365 13.13 18.30 22.34
C THR A 365 13.50 19.26 23.46
N SER A 366 12.52 20.00 23.98
CA SER A 366 12.64 20.81 25.19
C SER A 366 11.87 20.18 26.36
N PRO A 367 12.29 20.34 27.62
CA PRO A 367 11.45 20.03 28.78
C PRO A 367 10.26 20.99 28.92
N ARG A 368 10.24 22.11 28.19
CA ARG A 368 9.09 23.04 28.13
C ARG A 368 8.18 22.68 26.96
N LEU A 369 6.86 22.73 27.18
CA LEU A 369 5.85 22.54 26.14
C LEU A 369 6.10 23.49 24.96
N THR A 370 6.42 22.92 23.81
CA THR A 370 6.71 23.66 22.59
C THR A 370 5.56 23.44 21.60
N ARG A 371 4.85 24.51 21.21
CA ARG A 371 3.78 24.44 20.20
C ARG A 371 4.36 24.77 18.82
N MET A 372 4.12 23.90 17.85
CA MET A 372 4.56 24.07 16.46
C MET A 372 3.36 23.95 15.52
N ARG A 373 3.33 24.78 14.47
CA ARG A 373 2.30 24.75 13.41
C ARG A 373 2.93 24.38 12.08
N ILE A 374 2.81 23.12 11.68
CA ILE A 374 3.16 22.66 10.32
C ILE A 374 2.06 23.15 9.36
N ARG A 375 2.43 23.60 8.15
CA ARG A 375 1.49 23.98 7.08
C ARG A 375 1.90 23.32 5.76
N LEU A 376 1.06 22.43 5.24
CA LEU A 376 1.17 21.92 3.87
C LEU A 376 0.43 22.86 2.90
N THR A 377 1.09 23.97 2.54
CA THR A 377 0.64 24.87 1.48
C THR A 377 0.63 24.14 0.13
N ALA A 378 -0.42 24.38 -0.67
CA ALA A 378 -0.58 23.81 -2.00
C ALA A 378 -0.18 24.86 -3.05
N ALA A 379 0.73 24.48 -3.95
CA ALA A 379 1.25 25.31 -5.04
C ALA A 379 1.90 24.37 -6.07
N GLY A 380 1.13 23.92 -7.07
CA GLY A 380 1.51 22.86 -8.01
C GLY A 380 1.07 21.43 -7.62
N PRO A 381 0.98 20.52 -8.61
CA PRO A 381 0.48 19.15 -8.44
C PRO A 381 1.41 18.24 -7.61
N GLY A 382 0.95 17.02 -7.33
CA GLY A 382 1.74 15.96 -6.69
C GLY A 382 1.55 15.81 -5.17
N ARG A 383 2.05 14.67 -4.65
CA ARG A 383 1.99 14.29 -3.23
C ARG A 383 2.97 15.12 -2.40
N ARG A 384 2.49 15.79 -1.35
CA ARG A 384 3.34 16.53 -0.39
C ARG A 384 3.62 15.65 0.83
N LYS A 385 4.86 15.72 1.31
CA LYS A 385 5.35 15.03 2.51
C LYS A 385 6.31 15.95 3.28
N CYS A 386 6.05 16.14 4.57
CA CYS A 386 7.03 16.68 5.52
C CYS A 386 7.35 15.61 6.56
N VAL A 387 8.63 15.26 6.71
CA VAL A 387 9.13 14.23 7.63
C VAL A 387 9.90 14.88 8.74
N TYR A 388 9.44 14.69 9.97
CA TYR A 388 10.09 15.19 11.17
C TYR A 388 10.49 14.04 12.09
N HIS A 389 11.75 14.00 12.51
CA HIS A 389 12.18 13.12 13.60
C HIS A 389 12.20 13.91 14.91
N ILE A 390 11.73 13.29 15.99
CA ILE A 390 11.77 13.87 17.34
C ILE A 390 12.50 12.90 18.26
N ARG A 391 13.70 13.30 18.71
CA ARG A 391 14.59 12.48 19.53
C ARG A 391 14.64 13.01 20.96
N ALA A 392 14.16 12.22 21.92
CA ALA A 392 14.40 12.49 23.33
C ALA A 392 15.86 12.20 23.73
N PRO A 393 16.39 12.86 24.78
CA PRO A 393 17.60 12.41 25.47
C PRO A 393 17.42 10.99 26.04
N PRO A 394 18.51 10.26 26.33
CA PRO A 394 18.45 8.97 27.02
C PRO A 394 17.59 9.03 28.29
N ASN A 395 16.86 7.95 28.55
CA ASN A 395 15.95 7.80 29.69
C ASN A 395 14.81 8.85 29.77
N ARG A 396 14.48 9.53 28.66
CA ARG A 396 13.31 10.44 28.56
C ARG A 396 12.39 10.02 27.41
N ARG A 397 11.09 10.32 27.54
CA ARG A 397 10.08 10.09 26.50
C ARG A 397 9.62 11.41 25.88
N VAL A 398 9.41 11.42 24.56
CA VAL A 398 8.77 12.55 23.86
C VAL A 398 7.25 12.47 24.06
N MET A 399 6.67 13.43 24.77
CA MET A 399 5.22 13.65 24.78
C MET A 399 4.84 14.48 23.54
N ILE A 400 3.84 14.02 22.79
CA ILE A 400 3.33 14.67 21.58
C ILE A 400 1.82 14.78 21.75
N GLY A 401 1.25 15.96 21.46
CA GLY A 401 -0.19 16.20 21.52
C GLY A 401 -0.65 16.93 20.27
N LEU A 402 -1.65 16.39 19.58
CA LEU A 402 -2.16 16.92 18.32
C LEU A 402 -3.29 17.93 18.61
N GLN A 403 -2.96 19.23 18.68
CA GLN A 403 -3.93 20.26 19.10
C GLN A 403 -5.08 20.44 18.10
N SER A 404 -4.80 20.41 16.80
CA SER A 404 -5.80 20.38 15.72
C SER A 404 -5.18 19.98 14.39
N VAL A 405 -6.00 19.44 13.49
CA VAL A 405 -5.68 19.15 12.09
C VAL A 405 -6.69 19.87 11.20
N SER A 406 -6.26 20.31 10.02
CA SER A 406 -7.15 20.79 8.96
C SER A 406 -6.82 20.04 7.67
N GLY A 407 -7.79 19.30 7.16
CA GLY A 407 -7.63 18.35 6.06
C GLY A 407 -8.96 17.68 5.73
N VAL A 408 -8.95 16.73 4.78
CA VAL A 408 -10.13 15.93 4.44
C VAL A 408 -10.27 14.77 5.43
N CYS A 409 -11.34 14.76 6.22
CA CYS A 409 -11.66 13.64 7.11
C CYS A 409 -12.37 12.51 6.34
N GLN A 410 -11.76 11.33 6.35
CA GLN A 410 -12.21 10.08 5.72
C GLN A 410 -11.41 8.90 6.29
N GLU A 411 -11.91 7.67 6.17
CA GLU A 411 -11.20 6.46 6.61
C GLU A 411 -9.84 6.27 5.90
N GLY A 412 -8.88 5.68 6.61
CA GLY A 412 -7.51 5.46 6.13
C GLY A 412 -6.68 6.74 5.94
N CYS A 413 -7.26 7.93 6.16
CA CYS A 413 -6.67 9.27 6.06
C CYS A 413 -5.86 9.58 4.78
N TYR A 414 -6.01 8.79 3.70
CA TYR A 414 -5.08 8.78 2.56
C TYR A 414 -4.95 10.14 1.83
N THR A 415 -6.02 10.95 1.76
CA THR A 415 -5.94 12.30 1.18
C THR A 415 -5.18 13.32 2.04
N SER A 416 -5.17 13.15 3.36
CA SER A 416 -4.60 14.12 4.32
C SER A 416 -4.41 13.45 5.68
N ALA A 417 -3.16 13.26 6.12
CA ALA A 417 -2.83 12.56 7.37
C ALA A 417 -1.68 13.25 8.13
N VAL A 418 -1.67 13.11 9.45
CA VAL A 418 -0.49 13.37 10.29
C VAL A 418 -0.06 12.04 10.89
N GLU A 419 0.72 11.27 10.14
CA GLU A 419 1.15 9.94 10.58
C GLU A 419 2.20 10.06 11.71
N MET A 420 2.03 9.31 12.80
CA MET A 420 2.99 9.23 13.91
C MET A 420 3.45 7.80 14.13
N LYS A 421 4.74 7.52 13.84
CA LYS A 421 5.39 6.23 14.14
C LYS A 421 6.03 6.33 15.53
N MET A 422 5.44 5.65 16.51
CA MET A 422 5.71 5.84 17.94
C MET A 422 6.11 4.57 18.71
N ASN A 423 6.14 3.41 18.04
CA ASN A 423 6.15 2.08 18.65
C ASN A 423 7.50 1.33 18.53
N GLY A 424 8.60 2.05 18.31
CA GLY A 424 9.96 1.51 18.20
C GLY A 424 10.26 0.83 16.86
N ASP A 425 9.34 0.02 16.36
CA ASP A 425 9.32 -0.45 14.98
C ASP A 425 8.73 0.64 14.06
N PHE A 426 9.44 0.96 12.98
CA PHE A 426 9.02 1.97 12.00
C PHE A 426 8.43 1.38 10.72
N ARG A 427 8.49 0.05 10.55
CA ARG A 427 8.05 -0.63 9.33
C ARG A 427 6.53 -0.52 9.12
N PRO A 428 5.66 -0.74 10.15
CA PRO A 428 4.23 -0.51 10.03
C PRO A 428 3.86 0.96 9.81
N VAL A 429 2.75 1.23 9.12
CA VAL A 429 2.13 2.55 9.08
C VAL A 429 1.73 3.00 10.50
N GLY A 430 2.03 4.26 10.84
CA GLY A 430 1.78 4.84 12.16
C GLY A 430 0.32 5.25 12.41
N TYR A 431 0.08 5.87 13.57
CA TYR A 431 -1.22 6.49 13.93
C TYR A 431 -1.54 7.64 12.98
N ARG A 432 -2.77 7.79 12.48
CA ARG A 432 -3.14 8.79 11.44
C ARG A 432 -4.41 9.57 11.77
#